data_AF-A0A0D6L7V4-F1
#
_entry.id   AF-A0A0D6L7V4-F1
#
_cell.length_a   1.000
_cell.length_b   1.000
_cell.length_c   1.000
_cell.angle_alpha   90.00
_cell.angle_beta   90.00
_cell.angle_gamma   90.00
#
_symmetry.space_group_name_H-M   'P 1'
#
loop_
_entity.id
_entity.type
_entity.pdbx_description
1 polymer ?
#
loop_
_entity_poly.entity_id
_entity_poly.type
_entity_poly.pdbx_seq_one_letter_code
_entity_poly.pdbx_strand_id
1 'polypeptide(L)'
;MSAKPAAAPKTSGKESSFRDKDKPESVRNSNIVAAKAVADAVRTSLGPRGMDKMIQSGNGDVTITNDGATILNQMSVVHPTAKMLVELSKAQDIETGDGTTTVVVIAGALLDAAQTLLQKGIHPTTISDSFQAAATEAEKILVGMSSPVDLSNDELLVKMATTSLNSKVVSQHSWLLAPMAVNAVKRIIDPARDTSVNLKMIKIIKKMGDTVEESEMIDGALIDQKTMGRGGPTRVEKAKIGLIQFQLSPPKTDMENQVIISDYTQMDRALKEERQYLLDLCKQIKKSWLQCFVDPEEHSEV
;
A
#
# COMPACT_ATOMS: atom_id res chain seq x y z
N MET A 1 -24.86 28.11 55.79
CA MET A 1 -24.42 26.72 56.10
C MET A 1 -25.22 25.77 55.24
N SER A 2 -24.52 25.11 54.32
CA SER A 2 -25.05 24.37 53.18
C SER A 2 -25.66 23.03 53.59
N ALA A 3 -26.89 22.75 53.14
CA ALA A 3 -27.52 21.45 53.28
C ALA A 3 -26.86 20.45 52.30
N LYS A 4 -26.31 19.36 52.83
CA LYS A 4 -25.78 18.23 52.04
C LYS A 4 -26.94 17.49 51.36
N PRO A 5 -26.82 17.07 50.09
CA PRO A 5 -27.80 16.16 49.49
C PRO A 5 -27.63 14.74 50.05
N ALA A 6 -28.76 14.08 50.28
CA ALA A 6 -28.86 12.73 50.83
C ALA A 6 -28.29 11.68 49.86
N ALA A 7 -27.58 10.69 50.42
CA ALA A 7 -26.96 9.60 49.69
C ALA A 7 -28.01 8.64 49.08
N ALA A 8 -27.81 8.26 47.82
CA ALA A 8 -28.60 7.24 47.13
C ALA A 8 -28.41 5.85 47.76
N PRO A 9 -29.46 5.01 47.83
CA PRO A 9 -29.35 3.69 48.44
C PRO A 9 -28.52 2.75 47.56
N LYS A 10 -27.54 2.09 48.16
CA LYS A 10 -26.80 0.98 47.55
C LYS A 10 -27.72 -0.24 47.44
N THR A 11 -28.10 -0.63 46.24
CA THR A 11 -28.75 -1.92 45.98
C THR A 11 -27.71 -2.95 45.52
N SER A 12 -27.46 -3.92 46.39
CA SER A 12 -26.72 -5.14 46.12
C SER A 12 -27.63 -6.19 45.47
N GLY A 13 -27.10 -6.91 44.48
CA GLY A 13 -27.49 -8.28 44.14
C GLY A 13 -28.74 -8.46 43.26
N LYS A 14 -28.53 -8.57 41.95
CA LYS A 14 -28.91 -9.69 41.06
C LYS A 14 -28.85 -9.20 39.61
N GLU A 15 -28.15 -9.94 38.77
CA GLU A 15 -28.19 -9.80 37.31
C GLU A 15 -29.64 -9.99 36.83
N SER A 16 -30.41 -8.91 36.79
CA SER A 16 -31.63 -8.86 35.99
C SER A 16 -31.18 -8.78 34.54
N SER A 17 -31.11 -9.94 33.90
CA SER A 17 -31.05 -10.10 32.44
C SER A 17 -31.94 -9.05 31.77
N PHE A 18 -31.32 -8.03 31.17
CA PHE A 18 -31.98 -6.94 30.47
C PHE A 18 -32.77 -7.50 29.28
N ARG A 19 -34.08 -7.69 29.44
CA ARG A 19 -35.04 -8.00 28.37
C ARG A 19 -35.76 -6.74 27.89
N ASP A 20 -35.01 -5.68 27.56
CA ASP A 20 -35.56 -4.58 26.77
C ASP A 20 -35.42 -4.97 25.29
N LYS A 21 -36.52 -5.30 24.61
CA LYS A 21 -36.52 -5.57 23.16
C LYS A 21 -36.19 -4.33 22.33
N ASP A 22 -36.33 -3.14 22.91
CA ASP A 22 -36.01 -1.87 22.24
C ASP A 22 -34.50 -1.63 22.13
N LYS A 23 -33.70 -2.18 23.06
CA LYS A 23 -32.24 -2.08 23.04
C LYS A 23 -31.61 -2.77 21.81
N PRO A 24 -31.92 -4.03 21.47
CA PRO A 24 -31.33 -4.67 20.30
C PRO A 24 -31.78 -4.05 18.98
N GLU A 25 -33.03 -3.57 18.87
CA GLU A 25 -33.49 -2.89 17.65
C GLU A 25 -32.81 -1.52 17.47
N SER A 26 -32.72 -0.74 18.54
CA SER A 26 -32.02 0.55 18.55
C SER A 26 -30.53 0.41 18.21
N VAL A 27 -29.85 -0.59 18.78
CA VAL A 27 -28.44 -0.88 18.46
C VAL A 27 -28.26 -1.29 16.99
N ARG A 28 -29.17 -2.11 16.45
CA ARG A 28 -29.13 -2.49 15.02
C ARG A 28 -29.30 -1.28 14.11
N ASN A 29 -30.26 -0.40 14.41
CA ASN A 29 -30.47 0.82 13.64
C ASN A 29 -29.26 1.76 13.72
N SER A 30 -28.64 1.93 14.90
CA SER A 30 -27.40 2.69 15.06
C SER A 30 -26.27 2.13 14.19
N ASN A 31 -26.10 0.81 14.16
CA ASN A 31 -25.08 0.16 13.34
C ASN A 31 -25.29 0.41 11.83
N ILE A 32 -26.54 0.30 11.36
CA ILE A 32 -26.90 0.55 9.96
C ILE A 32 -26.65 2.02 9.59
N VAL A 33 -27.05 2.96 10.44
CA VAL A 33 -26.85 4.40 10.20
C VAL A 33 -25.36 4.74 10.14
N ALA A 34 -24.55 4.19 11.04
CA ALA A 34 -23.10 4.41 11.04
C ALA A 34 -22.44 3.86 9.76
N ALA A 35 -22.82 2.64 9.34
CA ALA A 35 -22.31 2.05 8.10
C ALA A 35 -22.73 2.85 6.86
N LYS A 36 -23.99 3.30 6.81
CA LYS A 36 -24.52 4.13 5.74
C LYS A 36 -23.79 5.47 5.64
N ALA A 37 -23.51 6.12 6.77
CA ALA A 37 -22.77 7.37 6.79
C ALA A 37 -21.36 7.22 6.18
N VAL A 38 -20.69 6.09 6.44
CA VAL A 38 -19.39 5.78 5.82
C VAL A 38 -19.54 5.53 4.32
N ALA A 39 -20.53 4.73 3.92
CA ALA A 39 -20.78 4.46 2.51
C ALA A 39 -21.10 5.75 1.73
N ASP A 40 -21.94 6.62 2.28
CA ASP A 40 -22.30 7.92 1.70
C ASP A 40 -21.09 8.85 1.61
N ALA A 41 -20.17 8.78 2.58
CA ALA A 41 -18.91 9.51 2.51
C ALA A 41 -18.09 9.07 1.29
N VAL A 42 -17.91 7.78 1.03
CA VAL A 42 -17.07 7.32 -0.10
C VAL A 42 -17.83 7.31 -1.44
N ARG A 43 -19.17 7.35 -1.42
CA ARG A 43 -20.00 7.24 -2.64
C ARG A 43 -19.69 8.30 -3.70
N THR A 44 -19.35 9.53 -3.30
CA THR A 44 -19.02 10.62 -4.24
C THR A 44 -17.70 10.42 -4.98
N SER A 45 -16.90 9.45 -4.55
CA SER A 45 -15.59 9.09 -5.10
C SER A 45 -15.68 7.91 -6.08
N LEU A 46 -16.86 7.33 -6.27
CA LEU A 46 -17.03 6.18 -7.19
C LEU A 46 -17.15 6.62 -8.65
N GLY A 47 -16.34 6.01 -9.52
CA GLY A 47 -16.42 6.12 -10.98
C GLY A 47 -15.58 7.25 -11.61
N PRO A 48 -15.62 7.41 -12.95
CA PRO A 48 -14.79 8.37 -13.69
C PRO A 48 -15.16 9.84 -13.46
N ARG A 49 -16.36 10.09 -12.91
CA ARG A 49 -16.79 11.42 -12.43
C ARG A 49 -16.75 11.52 -10.90
N GLY A 50 -16.11 10.56 -10.24
CA GLY A 50 -15.85 10.61 -8.81
C GLY A 50 -14.94 11.79 -8.49
N MET A 51 -15.18 12.44 -7.37
CA MET A 51 -14.36 13.54 -6.89
C MET A 51 -13.33 13.05 -5.88
N ASP A 52 -12.10 13.56 -6.01
CA ASP A 52 -11.04 13.35 -5.04
C ASP A 52 -11.41 13.98 -3.70
N LYS A 53 -10.92 13.36 -2.63
CA LYS A 53 -11.04 13.89 -1.28
C LYS A 53 -9.68 14.32 -0.77
N MET A 54 -9.64 15.55 -0.29
CA MET A 54 -8.52 16.04 0.50
C MET A 54 -8.75 15.65 1.96
N ILE A 55 -7.83 14.86 2.51
CA ILE A 55 -7.85 14.41 3.90
C ILE A 55 -6.59 14.92 4.57
N GLN A 56 -6.76 15.62 5.69
CA GLN A 56 -5.66 16.06 6.53
C GLN A 56 -5.51 15.08 7.70
N SER A 57 -4.34 14.47 7.79
CA SER A 57 -3.97 13.61 8.93
C SER A 57 -3.72 14.46 10.18
N GLY A 58 -3.77 13.84 11.37
CA GLY A 58 -3.51 14.52 12.64
C GLY A 58 -2.11 15.14 12.74
N ASN A 59 -1.16 14.66 11.94
CA ASN A 59 0.21 15.17 11.86
C ASN A 59 0.35 16.39 10.93
N GLY A 60 -0.73 16.82 10.27
CA GLY A 60 -0.74 17.93 9.30
C GLY A 60 -0.50 17.50 7.84
N ASP A 61 -0.14 16.25 7.59
CA ASP A 61 0.03 15.71 6.23
C ASP A 61 -1.30 15.72 5.47
N VAL A 62 -1.28 16.27 4.25
CA VAL A 62 -2.45 16.35 3.38
C VAL A 62 -2.33 15.29 2.30
N THR A 63 -3.32 14.41 2.22
CA THR A 63 -3.44 13.41 1.15
C THR A 63 -4.67 13.74 0.30
N ILE A 64 -4.51 13.75 -1.01
CA ILE A 64 -5.61 13.90 -1.97
C ILE A 64 -5.76 12.57 -2.69
N THR A 65 -6.91 11.93 -2.59
CA THR A 65 -7.15 10.63 -3.22
C THR A 65 -8.62 10.37 -3.52
N ASN A 66 -8.87 9.56 -4.55
CA ASN A 66 -10.18 8.98 -4.86
C ASN A 66 -10.32 7.52 -4.37
N ASP A 67 -9.23 6.92 -3.89
CA ASP A 67 -9.22 5.50 -3.51
C ASP A 67 -9.94 5.30 -2.16
N GLY A 68 -10.98 4.47 -2.17
CA GLY A 68 -11.82 4.22 -1.01
C GLY A 68 -11.06 3.62 0.17
N ALA A 69 -10.11 2.71 -0.08
CA ALA A 69 -9.33 2.09 1.00
C ALA A 69 -8.42 3.14 1.67
N THR A 70 -7.72 3.96 0.88
CA THR A 70 -6.89 5.06 1.40
C THR A 70 -7.73 6.09 2.15
N ILE A 71 -8.88 6.49 1.60
CA ILE A 71 -9.81 7.43 2.27
C ILE A 71 -10.22 6.90 3.64
N LEU A 72 -10.67 5.64 3.70
CA LEU A 72 -11.17 5.03 4.92
C LEU A 72 -10.08 4.78 5.97
N ASN A 73 -8.86 4.45 5.54
CA ASN A 73 -7.72 4.25 6.44
C ASN A 73 -7.27 5.56 7.12
N GLN A 74 -7.41 6.69 6.44
CA GLN A 74 -7.06 8.00 6.99
C GLN A 74 -8.19 8.63 7.82
N MET A 75 -9.43 8.17 7.66
CA MET A 75 -10.55 8.60 8.48
C MET A 75 -10.47 7.99 9.89
N SER A 76 -10.55 8.84 10.92
CA SER A 76 -10.64 8.40 12.31
C SER A 76 -12.05 7.87 12.62
N VAL A 77 -12.25 6.57 12.42
CA VAL A 77 -13.55 5.90 12.63
C VAL A 77 -13.63 5.28 14.03
N VAL A 78 -14.60 5.71 14.85
CA VAL A 78 -14.81 5.18 16.22
C VAL A 78 -15.81 4.02 16.27
N HIS A 79 -16.85 4.05 15.42
CA HIS A 79 -17.94 3.08 15.48
C HIS A 79 -17.49 1.68 14.99
N PRO A 80 -17.76 0.58 15.73
CA PRO A 80 -17.29 -0.77 15.36
C PRO A 80 -17.71 -1.22 13.96
N THR A 81 -18.99 -1.05 13.58
CA THR A 81 -19.48 -1.39 12.23
C THR A 81 -18.77 -0.63 11.12
N ALA A 82 -18.42 0.64 11.39
CA ALA A 82 -17.72 1.46 10.44
C ALA A 82 -16.26 0.99 10.30
N LYS A 83 -15.61 0.56 11.39
CA LYS A 83 -14.29 -0.09 11.35
C LYS A 83 -14.30 -1.39 10.53
N MET A 84 -15.36 -2.19 10.63
CA MET A 84 -15.52 -3.39 9.78
C MET A 84 -15.56 -3.05 8.29
N LEU A 85 -16.19 -1.92 7.90
CA LEU A 85 -16.17 -1.46 6.50
C LEU A 85 -14.78 -1.01 6.05
N VAL A 86 -13.99 -0.40 6.94
CA VAL A 86 -12.58 -0.06 6.64
C VAL A 86 -11.76 -1.33 6.40
N GLU A 87 -11.91 -2.33 7.26
CA GLU A 87 -11.22 -3.62 7.13
C GLU A 87 -11.65 -4.37 5.86
N LEU A 88 -12.94 -4.34 5.50
CA LEU A 88 -13.46 -4.87 4.25
C LEU A 88 -12.81 -4.22 3.02
N SER A 89 -12.74 -2.89 2.99
CA SER A 89 -12.13 -2.13 1.90
C SER A 89 -10.62 -2.44 1.78
N LYS A 90 -9.93 -2.56 2.91
CA LYS A 90 -8.51 -2.93 2.96
C LYS A 90 -8.26 -4.37 2.49
N ALA A 91 -9.13 -5.31 2.84
CA ALA A 91 -9.03 -6.69 2.36
C ALA A 91 -9.19 -6.74 0.83
N GLN A 92 -10.13 -5.99 0.27
CA GLN A 92 -10.33 -5.86 -1.18
C GLN A 92 -9.10 -5.27 -1.88
N ASP A 93 -8.46 -4.27 -1.27
CA ASP A 93 -7.24 -3.66 -1.79
C ASP A 93 -6.06 -4.65 -1.83
N ILE A 94 -5.91 -5.49 -0.81
CA ILE A 94 -4.84 -6.50 -0.73
C ILE A 94 -5.07 -7.63 -1.74
N GLU A 95 -6.31 -8.11 -1.86
CA GLU A 95 -6.62 -9.31 -2.66
C GLU A 95 -6.73 -9.00 -4.16
N THR A 96 -7.35 -7.87 -4.52
CA THR A 96 -7.63 -7.51 -5.92
C THR A 96 -6.97 -6.20 -6.35
N GLY A 97 -6.79 -5.24 -5.43
CA GLY A 97 -6.23 -3.91 -5.74
C GLY A 97 -7.16 -3.00 -6.55
N ASP A 98 -8.43 -3.38 -6.70
CA ASP A 98 -9.49 -2.59 -7.33
C ASP A 98 -10.85 -2.88 -6.66
N GLY A 99 -11.82 -1.98 -6.85
CA GLY A 99 -13.16 -2.11 -6.29
C GLY A 99 -13.27 -1.77 -4.79
N THR A 100 -12.24 -1.16 -4.21
CA THR A 100 -12.17 -0.75 -2.79
C THR A 100 -13.33 0.17 -2.38
N THR A 101 -13.76 1.07 -3.27
CA THR A 101 -14.91 1.94 -3.06
C THR A 101 -16.23 1.20 -3.30
N THR A 102 -16.28 0.37 -4.35
CA THR A 102 -17.50 -0.35 -4.76
C THR A 102 -17.98 -1.30 -3.66
N VAL A 103 -17.08 -2.04 -3.01
CA VAL A 103 -17.43 -2.99 -1.96
C VAL A 103 -18.10 -2.30 -0.77
N VAL A 104 -17.65 -1.09 -0.41
CA VAL A 104 -18.20 -0.30 0.71
C VAL A 104 -19.57 0.27 0.35
N VAL A 105 -19.73 0.76 -0.88
CA VAL A 105 -21.01 1.29 -1.37
C VAL A 105 -22.07 0.17 -1.47
N ILE A 106 -21.69 -1.01 -1.95
CA ILE A 106 -22.57 -2.19 -1.99
C ILE A 106 -22.96 -2.60 -0.58
N ALA A 107 -22.02 -2.68 0.36
CA ALA A 107 -22.32 -3.02 1.75
C ALA A 107 -23.31 -2.02 2.39
N GLY A 108 -23.12 -0.71 2.15
CA GLY A 108 -24.05 0.32 2.59
C GLY A 108 -25.45 0.16 2.00
N ALA A 109 -25.55 -0.12 0.70
CA ALA A 109 -26.83 -0.34 0.02
C ALA A 109 -27.56 -1.60 0.50
N LEU A 110 -26.83 -2.70 0.75
CA LEU A 110 -27.40 -3.92 1.30
C LEU A 110 -27.93 -3.72 2.73
N LEU A 111 -27.24 -2.93 3.54
CA LEU A 111 -27.70 -2.57 4.89
C LEU A 111 -28.95 -1.68 4.86
N ASP A 112 -29.06 -0.77 3.91
CA ASP A 112 -30.26 0.06 3.69
C ASP A 112 -31.48 -0.79 3.27
N ALA A 113 -31.26 -1.75 2.36
CA ALA A 113 -32.27 -2.72 1.97
C ALA A 113 -32.67 -3.62 3.16
N ALA A 114 -31.70 -4.08 3.95
CA ALA A 114 -31.94 -4.87 5.17
C ALA A 114 -32.78 -4.09 6.19
N GLN A 115 -32.55 -2.78 6.35
CA GLN A 115 -33.35 -1.92 7.22
C GLN A 115 -34.83 -1.94 6.82
N THR A 116 -35.13 -1.86 5.53
CA THR A 116 -36.50 -1.91 4.99
C THR A 116 -37.16 -3.27 5.26
N LEU A 117 -36.40 -4.37 5.18
CA LEU A 117 -36.90 -5.72 5.48
C LEU A 117 -37.13 -5.94 6.99
N LEU A 118 -36.28 -5.37 7.83
CA LEU A 118 -36.44 -5.40 9.28
C LEU A 118 -37.69 -4.62 9.72
N GLN A 119 -37.97 -3.47 9.12
CA GLN A 119 -39.19 -2.69 9.38
C GLN A 119 -40.47 -3.46 9.00
N LYS A 120 -40.39 -4.39 8.04
CA LYS A 120 -41.50 -5.29 7.67
C LYS A 120 -41.65 -6.47 8.64
N GLY A 121 -40.82 -6.56 9.68
CA GLY A 121 -40.88 -7.62 10.69
C GLY A 121 -40.20 -8.92 10.30
N ILE A 122 -39.35 -8.92 9.25
CA ILE A 122 -38.61 -10.12 8.84
C ILE A 122 -37.45 -10.38 9.82
N HIS A 123 -37.25 -11.64 10.20
CA HIS A 123 -36.19 -11.99 11.14
C HIS A 123 -34.79 -11.79 10.53
N PRO A 124 -33.82 -11.17 11.24
CA PRO A 124 -32.49 -10.86 10.70
C PRO A 124 -31.74 -12.08 10.15
N THR A 125 -31.86 -13.24 10.79
CA THR A 125 -31.23 -14.49 10.34
C THR A 125 -31.72 -14.88 8.94
N THR A 126 -33.02 -14.78 8.69
CA THR A 126 -33.61 -15.08 7.38
C THR A 126 -33.11 -14.11 6.31
N ILE A 127 -32.92 -12.82 6.65
CA ILE A 127 -32.34 -11.83 5.74
C ILE A 127 -30.89 -12.21 5.39
N SER A 128 -30.09 -12.54 6.41
CA SER A 128 -28.69 -12.97 6.23
C SER A 128 -28.57 -14.21 5.34
N ASP A 129 -29.36 -15.25 5.63
CA ASP A 129 -29.34 -16.50 4.86
C ASP A 129 -29.76 -16.27 3.41
N SER A 130 -30.76 -15.41 3.20
CA SER A 130 -31.24 -15.05 1.85
C SER A 130 -30.21 -14.26 1.06
N PHE A 131 -29.50 -13.31 1.70
CA PHE A 131 -28.42 -12.57 1.06
C PHE A 131 -27.23 -13.47 0.70
N GLN A 132 -26.91 -14.44 1.55
CA GLN A 132 -25.86 -15.42 1.26
C GLN A 132 -26.25 -16.29 0.04
N ALA A 133 -27.49 -16.80 0.01
CA ALA A 133 -27.98 -17.58 -1.12
C ALA A 133 -28.01 -16.76 -2.42
N ALA A 134 -28.43 -15.48 -2.34
CA ALA A 134 -28.41 -14.57 -3.49
C ALA A 134 -27.00 -14.28 -4.00
N ALA A 135 -26.02 -14.13 -3.09
CA ALA A 135 -24.63 -13.90 -3.46
C ALA A 135 -24.05 -15.09 -4.24
N THR A 136 -24.31 -16.32 -3.80
CA THR A 136 -23.86 -17.54 -4.50
C THR A 136 -24.47 -17.65 -5.90
N GLU A 137 -25.73 -17.27 -6.08
CA GLU A 137 -26.36 -17.31 -7.40
C GLU A 137 -25.87 -16.17 -8.30
N ALA A 138 -25.65 -14.98 -7.75
CA ALA A 138 -25.07 -13.86 -8.47
C ALA A 138 -23.67 -14.19 -9.02
N GLU A 139 -22.84 -14.90 -8.24
CA GLU A 139 -21.52 -15.35 -8.68
C GLU A 139 -21.61 -16.27 -9.91
N LYS A 140 -22.53 -17.24 -9.92
CA LYS A 140 -22.73 -18.12 -11.09
C LYS A 140 -23.13 -17.34 -12.34
N ILE A 141 -24.02 -16.36 -12.18
CA ILE A 141 -24.45 -15.50 -13.29
C ILE A 141 -23.27 -14.68 -13.82
N LEU A 142 -22.45 -14.11 -12.93
CA LEU A 142 -21.25 -13.35 -13.32
C LEU A 142 -20.24 -14.20 -14.08
N VAL A 143 -20.02 -15.45 -13.66
CA VAL A 143 -19.17 -16.40 -14.39
C VAL A 143 -19.74 -16.69 -15.79
N GLY A 144 -21.05 -16.88 -15.92
CA GLY A 144 -21.72 -17.07 -17.21
C GLY A 144 -21.67 -15.85 -18.14
N MET A 145 -21.56 -14.64 -17.58
CA MET A 145 -21.41 -13.39 -18.34
C MET A 145 -19.95 -13.06 -18.66
N SER A 146 -18.99 -13.73 -18.01
CA SER A 146 -17.57 -13.46 -18.19
C SER A 146 -17.09 -13.87 -19.59
N SER A 147 -16.17 -13.07 -20.13
CA SER A 147 -15.49 -13.39 -21.40
C SER A 147 -14.03 -13.73 -21.10
N PRO A 148 -13.51 -14.86 -21.60
CA PRO A 148 -12.12 -15.22 -21.38
C PRO A 148 -11.20 -14.18 -22.03
N VAL A 149 -10.15 -13.80 -21.31
CA VAL A 149 -9.14 -12.85 -21.78
C VAL A 149 -7.92 -13.61 -22.26
N ASP A 150 -7.49 -13.32 -23.48
CA ASP A 150 -6.23 -13.82 -24.03
C ASP A 150 -5.09 -12.89 -23.63
N LEU A 151 -4.07 -13.43 -22.96
CA LEU A 151 -2.88 -12.71 -22.49
C LEU A 151 -1.98 -12.26 -23.65
N SER A 152 -2.12 -12.87 -24.83
CA SER A 152 -1.39 -12.49 -26.03
C SER A 152 -1.94 -11.22 -26.70
N ASN A 153 -3.14 -10.76 -26.30
CA ASN A 153 -3.77 -9.58 -26.88
C ASN A 153 -3.43 -8.30 -26.10
N ASP A 154 -2.36 -7.64 -26.54
CA ASP A 154 -1.87 -6.36 -25.99
C ASP A 154 -2.94 -5.27 -25.95
N GLU A 155 -3.70 -5.12 -27.03
CA GLU A 155 -4.71 -4.05 -27.14
C GLU A 155 -5.81 -4.22 -26.09
N LEU A 156 -6.25 -5.47 -25.86
CA LEU A 156 -7.25 -5.79 -24.87
C LEU A 156 -6.72 -5.51 -23.45
N LEU A 157 -5.49 -5.91 -23.15
CA LEU A 157 -4.86 -5.63 -21.85
C LEU A 157 -4.69 -4.13 -21.59
N VAL A 158 -4.28 -3.35 -22.61
CA VAL A 158 -4.17 -1.89 -22.50
C VAL A 158 -5.54 -1.26 -22.27
N LYS A 159 -6.59 -1.76 -22.93
CA LYS A 159 -7.96 -1.29 -22.72
C LYS A 159 -8.47 -1.59 -21.31
N MET A 160 -8.14 -2.75 -20.75
CA MET A 160 -8.46 -3.10 -19.36
C MET A 160 -7.75 -2.16 -18.38
N ALA A 161 -6.43 -1.99 -18.54
CA ALA A 161 -5.65 -1.08 -17.69
C ALA A 161 -6.16 0.37 -17.78
N THR A 162 -6.50 0.83 -18.99
CA THR A 162 -7.08 2.16 -19.22
C THR A 162 -8.41 2.33 -18.48
N THR A 163 -9.26 1.30 -18.46
CA THR A 163 -10.54 1.34 -17.74
C THR A 163 -10.33 1.52 -16.24
N SER A 164 -9.37 0.81 -15.64
CA SER A 164 -9.04 0.95 -14.22
C SER A 164 -8.35 2.28 -13.88
N LEU A 165 -7.64 2.90 -14.82
CA LEU A 165 -7.00 4.21 -14.62
C LEU A 165 -7.96 5.39 -14.80
N ASN A 166 -9.00 5.24 -15.62
CA ASN A 166 -9.97 6.30 -15.92
C ASN A 166 -10.77 6.81 -14.72
N SER A 167 -10.87 6.03 -13.64
CA SER A 167 -11.52 6.44 -12.38
C SER A 167 -10.58 7.15 -11.40
N LYS A 168 -9.31 7.35 -11.77
CA LYS A 168 -8.27 7.92 -10.90
C LYS A 168 -7.80 9.29 -11.44
N VAL A 169 -7.06 10.02 -10.61
CA VAL A 169 -6.47 11.34 -10.94
C VAL A 169 -5.68 11.32 -12.26
N VAL A 170 -5.06 10.18 -12.55
CA VAL A 170 -4.23 9.96 -13.75
C VAL A 170 -5.04 9.68 -15.02
N SER A 171 -6.37 9.81 -15.00
CA SER A 171 -7.25 9.55 -16.14
C SER A 171 -6.82 10.26 -17.42
N GLN A 172 -6.32 11.51 -17.31
CA GLN A 172 -5.85 12.32 -18.43
C GLN A 172 -4.60 11.73 -19.12
N HIS A 173 -3.76 11.01 -18.37
CA HIS A 173 -2.52 10.41 -18.86
C HIS A 173 -2.62 8.89 -19.00
N SER A 174 -3.84 8.33 -19.02
CA SER A 174 -4.05 6.88 -19.15
C SER A 174 -3.45 6.31 -20.43
N TRP A 175 -3.40 7.10 -21.51
CA TRP A 175 -2.81 6.69 -22.79
C TRP A 175 -1.31 6.39 -22.70
N LEU A 176 -0.59 7.03 -21.77
CA LEU A 176 0.83 6.81 -21.51
C LEU A 176 1.04 5.73 -20.44
N LEU A 177 0.30 5.80 -19.34
CA LEU A 177 0.50 4.95 -18.17
C LEU A 177 -0.06 3.53 -18.36
N ALA A 178 -1.14 3.35 -19.10
CA ALA A 178 -1.72 2.03 -19.37
C ALA A 178 -0.77 1.10 -20.13
N PRO A 179 -0.20 1.48 -21.29
CA PRO A 179 0.75 0.62 -22.00
C PRO A 179 2.02 0.40 -21.17
N MET A 180 2.48 1.40 -20.42
CA MET A 180 3.62 1.26 -19.51
C MET A 180 3.39 0.18 -18.44
N ALA A 181 2.22 0.20 -17.79
CA ALA A 181 1.86 -0.80 -16.79
C ALA A 181 1.74 -2.21 -17.38
N VAL A 182 1.13 -2.34 -18.57
CA VAL A 182 1.01 -3.63 -19.26
C VAL A 182 2.38 -4.18 -19.65
N ASN A 183 3.27 -3.35 -20.20
CA ASN A 183 4.63 -3.75 -20.58
C ASN A 183 5.45 -4.18 -19.35
N ALA A 184 5.35 -3.44 -18.25
CA ALA A 184 6.02 -3.77 -16.99
C ALA A 184 5.58 -5.14 -16.45
N VAL A 185 4.27 -5.41 -16.44
CA VAL A 185 3.72 -6.69 -15.99
C VAL A 185 4.14 -7.82 -16.93
N LYS A 186 4.03 -7.64 -18.25
CA LYS A 186 4.42 -8.66 -19.24
C LYS A 186 5.88 -9.07 -19.13
N ARG A 187 6.77 -8.16 -18.73
CA ARG A 187 8.19 -8.47 -18.57
C ARG A 187 8.48 -9.39 -17.38
N ILE A 188 7.58 -9.43 -16.40
CA ILE A 188 7.70 -10.24 -15.18
C ILE A 188 6.99 -11.59 -15.33
N ILE A 189 6.05 -11.71 -16.27
CA ILE A 189 5.35 -12.98 -16.52
C ILE A 189 6.38 -14.01 -17.00
N ASP A 190 6.62 -15.02 -16.18
CA ASP A 190 7.38 -16.20 -16.57
C ASP A 190 6.50 -17.10 -17.45
N PRO A 191 6.91 -17.42 -18.69
CA PRO A 191 6.12 -18.28 -19.59
C PRO A 191 5.95 -19.73 -19.09
N ALA A 192 6.59 -20.09 -17.97
CA ALA A 192 6.48 -21.40 -17.32
C ALA A 192 5.56 -21.41 -16.08
N ARG A 193 5.18 -20.24 -15.55
CA ARG A 193 4.28 -20.07 -14.39
C ARG A 193 3.27 -18.96 -14.69
N ASP A 194 2.35 -19.26 -15.59
CA ASP A 194 1.37 -18.32 -16.16
C ASP A 194 0.42 -17.62 -15.16
N THR A 195 0.40 -18.01 -13.88
CA THR A 195 -0.68 -17.61 -12.95
C THR A 195 -0.25 -16.78 -11.74
N SER A 196 1.04 -16.56 -11.47
CA SER A 196 1.46 -15.77 -10.29
C SER A 196 2.51 -14.72 -10.63
N VAL A 197 2.07 -13.48 -10.80
CA VAL A 197 2.96 -12.32 -10.97
C VAL A 197 3.30 -11.73 -9.60
N ASN A 198 4.59 -11.60 -9.29
CA ASN A 198 5.02 -10.90 -8.09
C ASN A 198 5.13 -9.39 -8.35
N LEU A 199 4.11 -8.64 -7.94
CA LEU A 199 4.05 -7.17 -8.10
C LEU A 199 5.19 -6.43 -7.39
N LYS A 200 5.86 -7.04 -6.40
CA LYS A 200 7.01 -6.43 -5.71
C LYS A 200 8.23 -6.22 -6.62
N MET A 201 8.28 -6.90 -7.77
CA MET A 201 9.34 -6.72 -8.77
C MET A 201 9.18 -5.41 -9.56
N ILE A 202 7.98 -4.82 -9.60
CA ILE A 202 7.74 -3.51 -10.21
C ILE A 202 7.98 -2.45 -9.15
N LYS A 203 9.01 -1.62 -9.34
CA LYS A 203 9.32 -0.51 -8.44
C LYS A 203 8.99 0.83 -9.11
N ILE A 204 8.11 1.60 -8.47
CA ILE A 204 7.77 2.96 -8.90
C ILE A 204 8.65 3.93 -8.12
N ILE A 205 9.49 4.68 -8.82
CA ILE A 205 10.35 5.72 -8.24
C ILE A 205 9.83 7.08 -8.71
N LYS A 206 9.55 7.97 -7.76
CA LYS A 206 9.01 9.31 -8.04
C LYS A 206 10.09 10.34 -7.78
N LYS A 207 10.40 11.16 -8.79
CA LYS A 207 11.29 12.33 -8.68
C LYS A 207 10.50 13.59 -8.94
N MET A 208 10.64 14.57 -8.06
CA MET A 208 10.01 15.87 -8.21
C MET A 208 10.78 16.70 -9.25
N GLY A 209 10.08 17.34 -10.17
CA GLY A 209 10.67 18.32 -11.09
C GLY A 209 9.99 18.41 -12.45
N ASP A 210 9.45 17.29 -12.94
CA ASP A 210 8.92 17.20 -14.30
C ASP A 210 7.42 16.88 -14.35
N THR A 211 6.85 16.91 -15.56
CA THR A 211 5.46 16.54 -15.85
C THR A 211 5.27 15.02 -15.90
N VAL A 212 4.02 14.56 -15.77
CA VAL A 212 3.68 13.13 -15.85
C VAL A 212 4.00 12.55 -17.24
N GLU A 213 4.02 13.39 -18.27
CA GLU A 213 4.28 12.99 -19.66
C GLU A 213 5.72 12.54 -19.89
N GLU A 214 6.67 13.03 -19.09
CA GLU A 214 8.08 12.63 -19.10
C GLU A 214 8.33 11.35 -18.29
N SER A 215 7.26 10.67 -17.84
CA SER A 215 7.40 9.37 -17.17
C SER A 215 7.75 8.30 -18.18
N GLU A 216 8.84 7.57 -17.91
CA GLU A 216 9.29 6.47 -18.75
C GLU A 216 9.47 5.18 -17.94
N MET A 217 9.26 4.05 -18.61
CA MET A 217 9.62 2.74 -18.05
C MET A 217 11.09 2.45 -18.36
N ILE A 218 11.85 2.13 -17.32
CA ILE A 218 13.24 1.71 -17.45
C ILE A 218 13.30 0.19 -17.41
N ASP A 219 13.87 -0.40 -18.46
CA ASP A 219 14.15 -1.84 -18.53
C ASP A 219 15.36 -2.20 -17.65
N GLY A 220 15.13 -2.32 -16.34
CA GLY A 220 16.15 -2.73 -15.38
C GLY A 220 15.88 -2.23 -13.97
N ALA A 221 16.95 -2.10 -13.19
CA ALA A 221 16.90 -1.54 -11.84
C ALA A 221 17.39 -0.09 -11.86
N LEU A 222 16.59 0.82 -11.30
CA LEU A 222 17.00 2.19 -11.02
C LEU A 222 17.38 2.29 -9.53
N ILE A 223 18.62 2.72 -9.28
CA ILE A 223 19.11 3.03 -7.93
C ILE A 223 19.24 4.54 -7.84
N ASP A 224 18.43 5.13 -6.97
CA ASP A 224 18.43 6.56 -6.71
C ASP A 224 19.55 6.96 -5.74
N GLN A 225 20.79 6.79 -6.19
CA GLN A 225 21.97 7.19 -5.45
C GLN A 225 22.90 7.99 -6.37
N LYS A 226 23.54 9.01 -5.80
CA LYS A 226 24.58 9.77 -6.50
C LYS A 226 25.83 8.91 -6.60
N THR A 227 26.50 8.96 -7.74
CA THR A 227 27.82 8.33 -7.90
C THR A 227 28.81 8.94 -6.92
N MET A 228 29.48 8.10 -6.14
CA MET A 228 30.53 8.51 -5.22
C MET A 228 31.80 8.85 -6.02
N GLY A 229 32.10 10.15 -6.16
CA GLY A 229 33.34 10.65 -6.77
C GLY A 229 33.18 11.85 -7.71
N ARG A 230 34.05 12.87 -7.57
CA ARG A 230 34.17 13.95 -8.56
C ARG A 230 34.80 13.39 -9.84
N GLY A 231 34.00 13.18 -10.89
CA GLY A 231 34.46 12.66 -12.18
C GLY A 231 34.18 11.17 -12.42
N GLY A 232 33.23 10.57 -11.71
CA GLY A 232 32.74 9.23 -12.04
C GLY A 232 32.21 9.14 -13.48
N PRO A 233 32.26 7.96 -14.12
CA PRO A 233 31.76 7.79 -15.49
C PRO A 233 30.24 8.04 -15.53
N THR A 234 29.80 8.94 -16.40
CA THR A 234 28.38 9.29 -16.56
C THR A 234 27.59 8.23 -17.33
N ARG A 235 28.26 7.47 -18.20
CA ARG A 235 27.67 6.36 -18.97
C ARG A 235 28.70 5.27 -19.18
N VAL A 236 28.32 4.03 -18.86
CA VAL A 236 29.13 2.84 -19.10
C VAL A 236 28.28 1.82 -19.84
N GLU A 237 28.71 1.42 -21.04
CA GLU A 237 28.01 0.39 -21.83
C GLU A 237 28.56 -0.99 -21.50
N LYS A 238 27.66 -1.99 -21.35
CA LYS A 238 28.00 -3.39 -21.02
C LYS A 238 28.83 -3.54 -19.74
N ALA A 239 28.51 -2.73 -18.73
CA ALA A 239 29.15 -2.79 -17.43
C ALA A 239 28.89 -4.13 -16.73
N LYS A 240 29.93 -4.73 -16.14
CA LYS A 240 29.77 -5.79 -15.15
C LYS A 240 29.52 -5.15 -13.79
N ILE A 241 28.36 -5.43 -13.22
CA ILE A 241 27.92 -4.90 -11.92
C ILE A 241 28.18 -5.94 -10.85
N GLY A 242 28.76 -5.52 -9.73
CA GLY A 242 28.99 -6.35 -8.55
C GLY A 242 28.25 -5.77 -7.37
N LEU A 243 27.50 -6.62 -6.67
CA LEU A 243 26.91 -6.26 -5.39
C LEU A 243 27.90 -6.67 -4.30
N ILE A 244 28.36 -5.71 -3.51
CA ILE A 244 29.27 -5.95 -2.40
C ILE A 244 28.46 -5.74 -1.13
N GLN A 245 28.43 -6.74 -0.25
CA GLN A 245 27.68 -6.70 1.02
C GLN A 245 28.61 -6.44 2.22
N PHE A 246 29.74 -5.79 1.99
CA PHE A 246 30.68 -5.43 3.05
C PHE A 246 31.19 -4.03 2.80
N GLN A 247 31.42 -3.28 3.88
CA GLN A 247 31.93 -1.92 3.81
C GLN A 247 33.37 -1.87 3.28
N LEU A 248 33.64 -0.92 2.39
CA LEU A 248 34.99 -0.58 1.90
C LEU A 248 35.79 0.30 2.88
N SER A 249 35.59 0.11 4.18
CA SER A 249 36.27 0.86 5.24
C SER A 249 37.45 0.05 5.82
N PRO A 250 38.42 0.71 6.47
CA PRO A 250 39.42 0.01 7.27
C PRO A 250 38.72 -0.91 8.28
N PRO A 251 39.22 -2.13 8.51
CA PRO A 251 38.54 -3.13 9.31
C PRO A 251 38.38 -2.61 10.75
N LYS A 252 37.14 -2.26 11.11
CA LYS A 252 36.77 -2.01 12.49
C LYS A 252 36.62 -3.37 13.17
N THR A 253 37.33 -3.59 14.27
CA THR A 253 37.13 -4.77 15.10
C THR A 253 35.83 -4.62 15.89
N ASP A 254 35.03 -5.70 16.00
CA ASP A 254 33.81 -5.70 16.81
C ASP A 254 34.09 -5.45 18.30
N MET A 255 35.32 -5.72 18.76
CA MET A 255 35.81 -5.37 20.08
C MET A 255 36.44 -3.98 20.08
N GLU A 256 36.24 -3.21 21.16
CA GLU A 256 36.89 -1.92 21.38
C GLU A 256 38.41 -2.05 21.26
N ASN A 257 38.94 -1.56 20.14
CA ASN A 257 40.38 -1.56 19.86
C ASN A 257 40.84 -0.11 19.74
N GLN A 258 41.70 0.32 20.66
CA GLN A 258 42.32 1.63 20.64
C GLN A 258 43.74 1.50 20.10
N VAL A 259 44.00 2.09 18.94
CA VAL A 259 45.34 2.15 18.38
C VAL A 259 46.15 3.20 19.15
N ILE A 260 46.99 2.76 20.09
CA ILE A 260 47.89 3.63 20.85
C ILE A 260 49.12 3.93 19.99
N ILE A 261 49.20 5.16 19.46
CA ILE A 261 50.33 5.63 18.66
C ILE A 261 51.30 6.35 19.58
N SER A 262 52.49 5.78 19.74
CA SER A 262 53.51 6.29 20.68
C SER A 262 54.58 7.17 20.02
N ASP A 263 54.78 7.02 18.70
CA ASP A 263 55.81 7.73 17.94
C ASP A 263 55.27 8.25 16.60
N TYR A 264 55.84 9.36 16.12
CA TYR A 264 55.44 10.01 14.87
C TYR A 264 55.70 9.12 13.64
N THR A 265 56.72 8.26 13.72
CA THR A 265 57.03 7.27 12.67
C THR A 265 55.98 6.17 12.57
N GLN A 266 55.36 5.78 13.70
CA GLN A 266 54.28 4.80 13.75
C GLN A 266 52.99 5.36 13.16
N MET A 267 52.73 6.66 13.35
CA MET A 267 51.58 7.35 12.77
C MET A 267 51.60 7.31 11.23
N ASP A 268 52.74 7.67 10.62
CA ASP A 268 52.90 7.66 9.16
C ASP A 268 52.82 6.23 8.60
N ARG A 269 53.32 5.24 9.33
CA ARG A 269 53.22 3.81 8.96
C ARG A 269 51.78 3.32 8.95
N ALA A 270 50.99 3.61 9.99
CA ALA A 270 49.59 3.21 10.09
C ALA A 270 48.75 3.80 8.95
N LEU A 271 48.92 5.10 8.66
CA LEU A 271 48.22 5.78 7.56
C LEU A 271 48.58 5.19 6.18
N LYS A 272 49.84 4.79 5.98
CA LYS A 272 50.27 4.12 4.74
C LYS A 272 49.67 2.73 4.61
N GLU A 273 49.62 1.97 5.71
CA GLU A 273 49.10 0.61 5.76
C GLU A 273 47.57 0.57 5.51
N GLU A 274 46.81 1.48 6.11
CA GLU A 274 45.37 1.65 5.82
C GLU A 274 45.12 1.99 4.35
N ARG A 275 45.89 2.93 3.79
CA ARG A 275 45.78 3.29 2.36
C ARG A 275 46.13 2.11 1.47
N GLN A 276 47.15 1.34 1.82
CA GLN A 276 47.59 0.19 1.04
C GLN A 276 46.58 -0.96 1.10
N TYR A 277 45.97 -1.20 2.26
CA TYR A 277 44.88 -2.16 2.44
C TYR A 277 43.68 -1.83 1.53
N LEU A 278 43.20 -0.59 1.55
CA LEU A 278 42.11 -0.13 0.68
C LEU A 278 42.49 -0.25 -0.81
N LEU A 279 43.73 0.06 -1.16
CA LEU A 279 44.22 0.00 -2.54
C LEU A 279 44.30 -1.46 -3.04
N ASP A 280 44.69 -2.40 -2.19
CA ASP A 280 44.75 -3.81 -2.54
C ASP A 280 43.36 -4.43 -2.69
N LEU A 281 42.39 -4.05 -1.86
CA LEU A 281 40.96 -4.36 -2.06
C LEU A 281 40.47 -3.84 -3.42
N CYS A 282 40.74 -2.57 -3.75
CA CYS A 282 40.37 -1.98 -5.03
C CYS A 282 41.03 -2.70 -6.22
N LYS A 283 42.30 -3.11 -6.10
CA LYS A 283 42.98 -3.90 -7.14
C LYS A 283 42.33 -5.26 -7.33
N GLN A 284 41.90 -5.94 -6.27
CA GLN A 284 41.19 -7.22 -6.38
C GLN A 284 39.86 -7.05 -7.12
N ILE A 285 39.09 -6.02 -6.76
CA ILE A 285 37.82 -5.67 -7.44
C ILE A 285 38.06 -5.36 -8.93
N LYS A 286 39.12 -4.61 -9.24
CA LYS A 286 39.51 -4.30 -10.63
C LYS A 286 39.91 -5.56 -11.41
N LYS A 287 40.60 -6.51 -10.78
CA LYS A 287 40.98 -7.80 -11.41
C LYS A 287 39.77 -8.66 -11.77
N SER A 288 38.68 -8.59 -10.99
CA SER A 288 37.41 -9.26 -11.30
C SER A 288 36.62 -8.64 -12.47
N TRP A 289 37.20 -7.69 -13.23
CA TRP A 289 36.57 -7.01 -14.37
C TRP A 289 35.27 -6.27 -14.00
N LEU A 290 35.09 -5.93 -12.72
CA LEU A 290 33.96 -5.14 -12.25
C LEU A 290 34.15 -3.69 -12.65
N GLN A 291 33.12 -3.12 -13.28
CA GLN A 291 33.16 -1.76 -13.81
C GLN A 291 32.32 -0.80 -12.97
N CYS A 292 31.30 -1.35 -12.28
CA CYS A 292 30.51 -0.65 -11.28
C CYS A 292 30.26 -1.59 -10.09
N PHE A 293 30.30 -1.07 -8.87
CA PHE A 293 29.89 -1.80 -7.67
C PHE A 293 28.87 -0.98 -6.88
N VAL A 294 27.99 -1.67 -6.16
CA VAL A 294 27.01 -1.07 -5.27
C VAL A 294 27.33 -1.55 -3.86
N ASP A 295 27.62 -0.61 -2.97
CA ASP A 295 27.79 -0.83 -1.53
C ASP A 295 26.54 -0.29 -0.81
N PRO A 296 25.66 -1.15 -0.27
CA PRO A 296 24.46 -0.75 0.43
C PRO A 296 24.72 -0.32 1.89
N GLU A 297 25.89 -0.59 2.48
CA GLU A 297 26.15 -0.40 3.92
C GLU A 297 26.78 0.96 4.28
N GLU A 298 27.22 1.74 3.30
CA GLU A 298 27.90 3.03 3.54
C GLU A 298 26.93 4.18 3.91
N HIS A 299 25.61 3.96 3.87
CA HIS A 299 24.59 5.00 4.11
C HIS A 299 24.15 5.13 5.58
N SER A 300 24.82 4.49 6.54
CA SER A 300 24.49 4.63 7.97
C SER A 300 25.18 5.80 8.68
N GLU A 301 26.02 6.58 7.99
CA GLU A 301 26.73 7.72 8.58
C GLU A 301 26.69 8.96 7.67
N VAL A 302 25.50 9.57 7.49
CA VAL A 302 25.34 11.01 7.17
C VAL A 302 24.15 11.58 7.92
#